data_AF-I0IIP7-F1
#
_entry.id   AF-I0IIP7-F1
#
_cell.length_a   1.000
_cell.length_b   1.000
_cell.length_c   1.000
_cell.angle_alpha   90.00
_cell.angle_beta   90.00
_cell.angle_gamma   90.00
#
_symmetry.space_group_name_H-M   'P 1'
#
loop_
_entity.id
_entity.type
_entity.pdbx_description
1 polymer ?
#
loop_
_entity_poly.entity_id
_entity_poly.type
_entity_poly.pdbx_seq_one_letter_code
_entity_poly.pdbx_strand_id
1 'polypeptide(L)' 'MGAAAAAIAAVAGCAPSPVSTETPRSPYERYDDLRGREVPRTTVDSFGRERLNLEGRLAQPDP' A
#
# COMPACT_ATOMS: atom_id res chain seq x y z
N MET A 1 -1.47 35.04 -12.94
CA MET A 1 -0.65 34.11 -12.11
C MET A 1 -1.44 32.82 -11.85
N GLY A 2 -1.82 32.06 -12.89
CA GLY A 2 -2.63 30.84 -12.73
C GLY A 2 -2.05 29.60 -13.43
N ALA A 3 -1.32 29.80 -14.53
CA ALA A 3 -0.73 28.71 -15.32
C ALA A 3 0.41 27.96 -14.59
N ALA A 4 1.17 28.65 -13.73
CA ALA A 4 2.27 28.03 -12.98
C ALA A 4 1.78 27.03 -11.91
N ALA A 5 0.62 27.28 -11.29
CA ALA A 5 0.07 26.41 -10.25
C ALA A 5 -0.47 25.09 -10.83
N ALA A 6 -1.05 25.12 -12.03
CA ALA A 6 -1.54 23.93 -12.71
C ALA A 6 -0.39 22.98 -13.14
N ALA A 7 0.76 23.54 -13.51
CA ALA A 7 1.93 22.75 -13.91
C ALA A 7 2.54 21.97 -12.72
N ILE A 8 2.53 22.54 -11.50
CA ILE A 8 3.05 21.88 -10.30
C ILE A 8 2.13 20.74 -9.83
N ALA A 9 0.81 20.90 -9.97
CA ALA A 9 -0.15 19.85 -9.63
C ALA A 9 -0.04 18.62 -10.55
N ALA A 10 0.33 18.80 -11.82
CA ALA A 10 0.44 17.71 -12.79
C ALA A 10 1.61 16.75 -12.52
N VAL A 11 2.70 17.21 -11.89
CA VAL A 11 3.86 16.36 -11.52
C VAL A 11 3.75 15.73 -10.14
N ALA A 12 2.87 16.23 -9.27
CA ALA A 12 2.63 15.64 -7.95
C ALA A 12 1.80 14.33 -7.99
N GLY A 13 1.17 14.01 -9.13
CA GLY A 13 0.34 12.81 -9.32
C GLY A 13 1.11 11.52 -9.64
N CYS A 14 2.43 11.57 -9.83
CA CYS A 14 3.23 10.40 -10.23
C CYS A 14 3.88 9.65 -9.06
N ALA A 15 3.60 10.03 -7.81
CA ALA A 15 4.06 9.25 -6.67
C ALA A 15 3.26 7.93 -6.59
N PRO A 16 3.92 6.78 -6.36
CA PRO A 16 3.21 5.52 -6.14
C PRO A 16 2.25 5.68 -4.97
N SER A 17 1.03 5.15 -5.13
CA SER A 17 0.03 5.20 -4.07
C SER A 17 0.61 4.59 -2.78
N PRO A 18 0.49 5.25 -1.63
CA PRO A 18 0.94 4.70 -0.35
C PRO A 18 0.19 3.43 0.06
N VAL A 19 -0.87 3.08 -0.68
CA VAL A 19 -1.65 1.85 -0.51
C VAL A 19 -1.61 0.95 -1.76
N SER A 20 -0.64 1.14 -2.66
CA SER A 20 -0.42 0.25 -3.79
C SER A 20 -0.26 -1.20 -3.34
N THR A 21 -0.98 -2.11 -3.99
CA THR A 21 -0.87 -3.56 -3.75
C THR A 21 0.23 -4.19 -4.60
N GLU A 22 0.77 -3.48 -5.59
CA GLU A 22 1.77 -4.01 -6.52
C GLU A 22 3.21 -3.81 -6.01
N THR A 23 3.41 -2.83 -5.13
CA THR A 23 4.75 -2.47 -4.63
C THR A 23 4.97 -3.05 -3.23
N PRO A 24 6.14 -3.66 -2.94
CA PRO A 24 6.49 -4.04 -1.57
C PRO A 24 6.53 -2.82 -0.64
N ARG A 25 5.95 -2.93 0.56
CA ARG A 25 5.95 -1.91 1.61
C ARG A 25 7.34 -1.65 2.18
N SER A 26 8.15 -2.71 2.25
CA SER A 26 9.51 -2.63 2.75
C SER A 26 10.39 -3.68 2.06
N PRO A 27 11.72 -3.53 2.11
CA PRO A 27 12.63 -4.59 1.70
C PRO A 27 12.43 -5.90 2.49
N TYR A 28 11.87 -5.80 3.70
CA TYR A 28 11.66 -6.94 4.60
C TYR A 28 10.50 -7.84 4.17
N GLU A 29 9.49 -7.29 3.50
CA GLU A 29 8.34 -8.06 3.00
C GLU A 29 8.76 -9.20 2.06
N ARG A 30 9.83 -8.99 1.28
CA ARG A 30 10.38 -10.05 0.41
C ARG A 30 10.92 -11.22 1.24
N TYR A 31 11.51 -10.95 2.40
CA TYR A 31 11.99 -12.01 3.28
C TYR A 31 10.84 -12.72 3.99
N ASP A 32 9.76 -12.00 4.31
CA ASP A 32 8.56 -12.60 4.92
C ASP A 32 7.84 -13.53 3.93
N ASP A 33 7.73 -13.15 2.66
CA ASP A 33 7.21 -14.01 1.58
C ASP A 33 8.03 -15.32 1.45
N LEU A 34 9.36 -15.21 1.38
CA LEU A 34 10.25 -16.37 1.34
C LEU A 34 10.14 -17.29 2.58
N ARG A 35 9.69 -16.75 3.71
CA ARG A 35 9.48 -17.48 4.97
C ARG A 35 8.04 -17.94 5.18
N GLY A 36 7.14 -17.66 4.23
CA GLY A 36 5.70 -17.94 4.37
C GLY A 36 5.02 -17.15 5.48
N ARG A 37 5.53 -15.96 5.82
CA ARG A 37 4.98 -15.03 6.83
C ARG A 37 4.32 -13.80 6.20
N GLU A 38 4.10 -13.80 4.88
CA GLU A 38 3.43 -12.68 4.21
C GLU A 38 1.98 -12.56 4.70
N VAL A 39 1.60 -11.33 5.05
CA VAL A 39 0.23 -10.99 5.41
C VAL A 39 -0.55 -10.63 4.13
N PRO A 40 -1.76 -11.17 3.91
CA PRO A 40 -2.56 -10.87 2.72
C PRO A 40 -2.74 -9.36 2.54
N ARG A 41 -2.54 -8.88 1.31
CA ARG A 41 -2.63 -7.45 0.95
C ARG A 41 -4.06 -6.93 1.00
N THR A 42 -5.02 -7.80 0.69
CA THR A 42 -6.45 -7.53 0.73
C THR A 42 -7.17 -8.55 1.61
N THR A 43 -8.36 -8.16 2.05
CA THR A 43 -9.29 -8.98 2.82
C THR A 43 -10.70 -8.76 2.27
N VAL A 44 -11.58 -9.73 2.51
CA VAL A 44 -12.99 -9.64 2.10
C VAL A 44 -13.81 -9.22 3.31
N ASP A 45 -14.59 -8.15 3.16
CA ASP A 45 -15.46 -7.68 4.24
C ASP A 45 -16.72 -8.54 4.39
N SER A 46 -17.53 -8.24 5.41
CA SER A 46 -18.79 -8.95 5.69
C SER A 46 -19.83 -8.83 4.57
N PHE A 47 -19.65 -7.91 3.63
CA PHE A 47 -20.51 -7.70 2.46
C PHE A 47 -19.94 -8.34 1.19
N GLY A 48 -18.85 -9.12 1.30
CA GLY A 48 -18.20 -9.77 0.17
C GLY A 48 -17.36 -8.82 -0.68
N ARG A 49 -17.04 -7.62 -0.20
CA ARG A 49 -16.25 -6.64 -0.96
C ARG A 49 -14.77 -6.78 -0.60
N GLU A 50 -13.92 -6.79 -1.61
CA GLU A 50 -12.47 -6.75 -1.42
C GLU A 50 -12.02 -5.38 -0.91
N ARG A 51 -11.22 -5.37 0.15
CA ARG A 51 -10.65 -4.17 0.77
C ARG A 51 -9.21 -4.39 1.12
N LEU A 52 -8.46 -3.29 1.22
CA LEU A 52 -7.09 -3.31 1.74
C LEU A 52 -7.10 -3.88 3.16
N ASN A 53 -6.18 -4.81 3.43
CA ASN A 53 -6.01 -5.37 4.76
C ASN A 53 -5.25 -4.37 5.66
N LEU A 54 -5.94 -3.31 6.08
CA LEU A 54 -5.32 -2.26 6.90
C LEU A 54 -4.85 -2.79 8.25
N GLU A 55 -5.59 -3.73 8.83
CA GLU A 55 -5.23 -4.36 10.11
C GLU A 55 -3.91 -5.12 9.99
N GLY A 56 -3.78 -5.97 8.98
CA GLY A 56 -2.53 -6.68 8.69
C GLY A 56 -1.38 -5.76 8.28
N ARG A 57 -1.67 -4.52 7.86
CA ARG A 57 -0.65 -3.50 7.56
C ARG A 57 -0.19 -2.72 8.79
N LEU A 58 -1.07 -2.55 9.77
CA LEU A 58 -0.81 -1.80 11.00
C LEU A 58 -0.39 -2.68 12.17
N ALA A 59 -0.64 -4.00 12.10
CA ALA A 59 -0.15 -4.95 13.06
C ALA A 59 1.39 -4.85 13.12
N GLN A 60 1.91 -4.49 14.30
CA GLN A 60 3.35 -4.54 14.52
C GLN A 60 3.79 -6.01 14.42
N PRO A 61 4.93 -6.30 13.79
CA PRO A 61 5.52 -7.63 13.88
C PRO A 61 5.76 -7.93 15.36
N ASP A 62 5.32 -9.12 15.82
CA ASP A 62 5.58 -9.59 17.18
C ASP A 62 7.10 -9.46 17.49
N PRO A 63 7.47 -9.00 18.71
CA PRO A 63 8.85 -8.73 19.09
C PRO A 63 9.75 -9.98 19.09
#